data_AF-A0A9N8PJI0-F1
#
_entry.id   AF-A0A9N8PJI0-F1
#
_cell.length_a   1.000
_cell.length_b   1.000
_cell.length_c   1.000
_cell.angle_alpha   90.00
_cell.angle_beta   90.00
_cell.angle_gamma   90.00
#
_symmetry.space_group_name_H-M   'P 1'
#
loop_
_entity.id
_entity.type
_entity.pdbx_description
1 polymer ?
#
loop_
_entity_poly.entity_id
_entity_poly.type
_entity_poly.pdbx_seq_one_letter_code
_entity_poly.pdbx_strand_id
1 'polypeptide(L)'
;MLYGLIHQRYITSRQGIQQMAEKYEAGHFGACPRVYCGQAKVLPVGCSDIPGQETVKLFCPSCLDVYTPPNSRFQSVDGAFFGTTFGCLFFMTFPELRVGGASISYGPTPEQISDFAPTTTHRKRRSSLTNVSDTFNSAPPIAAQPSPLPTQPATINGFAAENMAPGLGKSNIYEPRIYGFRVSEFAKSGPRMKWLREKPVDLNELDEVAIWQRGTPVKRGKTMN
;
A
#
# COMPACT_ATOMS: atom_id res chain seq x y z
N MET A 1 -27.08 -4.59 -23.27
CA MET A 1 -26.15 -5.75 -23.17
C MET A 1 -25.10 -5.75 -24.29
N LEU A 2 -25.48 -5.71 -25.57
CA LEU A 2 -24.53 -5.75 -26.70
C LEU A 2 -23.39 -4.72 -26.61
N TYR A 3 -23.71 -3.44 -26.39
CA TYR A 3 -22.71 -2.38 -26.25
C TYR A 3 -21.69 -2.68 -25.14
N GLY A 4 -22.13 -3.23 -24.01
CA GLY A 4 -21.26 -3.53 -22.88
C GLY A 4 -20.22 -4.60 -23.19
N LEU A 5 -20.60 -5.66 -23.91
CA LEU A 5 -19.66 -6.71 -24.33
C LEU A 5 -18.70 -6.23 -25.42
N ILE A 6 -19.15 -5.33 -26.30
CA ILE A 6 -18.27 -4.66 -27.25
C ILE A 6 -17.29 -3.74 -26.50
N HIS A 7 -17.77 -3.02 -25.50
CA HIS A 7 -16.98 -2.10 -24.68
C HIS A 7 -15.83 -2.83 -23.96
N GLN A 8 -16.09 -4.00 -23.37
CA GLN A 8 -15.07 -4.85 -22.74
C GLN A 8 -13.89 -5.13 -23.68
N ARG A 9 -14.17 -5.50 -24.94
CA ARG A 9 -13.14 -5.74 -25.96
C ARG A 9 -12.50 -4.46 -26.48
N TYR A 10 -13.28 -3.39 -26.55
CA TYR A 10 -12.81 -2.11 -27.07
C TYR A 10 -11.77 -1.48 -26.15
N ILE A 11 -11.99 -1.47 -24.83
CA ILE A 11 -11.09 -0.80 -23.87
C ILE A 11 -9.73 -1.48 -23.71
N THR A 12 -9.57 -2.70 -24.21
CA THR A 12 -8.27 -3.39 -24.31
C THR A 12 -7.58 -3.20 -25.66
N SER A 13 -8.26 -2.61 -26.65
CA SER A 13 -7.66 -2.23 -27.93
C SER A 13 -6.78 -0.98 -27.78
N ARG A 14 -5.86 -0.77 -28.72
CA ARG A 14 -4.95 0.40 -28.72
C ARG A 14 -5.68 1.75 -28.65
N GLN A 15 -6.79 1.90 -29.36
CA GLN A 15 -7.56 3.14 -29.34
C GLN A 15 -8.37 3.28 -28.04
N GLY A 16 -9.04 2.21 -27.61
CA GLY A 16 -9.90 2.26 -26.42
C GLY A 16 -9.10 2.46 -25.13
N ILE A 17 -7.93 1.82 -25.00
CA ILE A 17 -7.10 1.95 -23.81
C ILE A 17 -6.55 3.38 -23.66
N GLN A 18 -6.24 4.05 -24.77
CA GLN A 18 -5.81 5.46 -24.77
C GLN A 18 -6.94 6.39 -24.30
N GLN A 19 -8.18 6.18 -24.77
CA GLN A 19 -9.34 6.95 -24.30
C GLN A 19 -9.63 6.71 -22.81
N MET A 20 -9.40 5.49 -22.33
CA MET A 20 -9.53 5.18 -20.90
C MET A 20 -8.41 5.86 -20.09
N ALA A 21 -7.21 6.02 -20.66
CA ALA A 21 -6.10 6.73 -20.02
C ALA A 21 -6.43 8.21 -19.80
N GLU A 22 -6.95 8.88 -20.83
CA GLU A 22 -7.41 10.28 -20.72
C GLU A 22 -8.47 10.44 -19.60
N LYS A 23 -9.42 9.51 -19.53
CA LYS A 23 -10.44 9.50 -18.46
C LYS A 23 -9.86 9.23 -17.08
N TYR A 24 -8.88 8.33 -17.00
CA TYR A 24 -8.18 8.03 -15.75
C TYR A 24 -7.39 9.25 -15.26
N GLU A 25 -6.62 9.90 -16.13
CA GLU A 25 -5.87 11.11 -15.80
C GLU A 25 -6.79 12.25 -15.36
N ALA A 26 -7.95 12.41 -15.99
CA ALA A 26 -8.98 13.35 -15.58
C ALA A 26 -9.70 12.96 -14.26
N GLY A 27 -9.44 11.77 -13.70
CA GLY A 27 -10.06 11.32 -12.45
C GLY A 27 -11.54 10.94 -12.57
N HIS A 28 -12.03 10.66 -13.79
CA HIS A 28 -13.45 10.40 -14.04
C HIS A 28 -14.03 9.18 -13.31
N PHE A 29 -13.18 8.21 -12.97
CA PHE A 29 -13.59 6.98 -12.29
C PHE A 29 -13.61 7.11 -10.76
N GLY A 30 -13.20 8.26 -10.24
CA GLY A 30 -13.11 8.55 -8.81
C GLY A 30 -11.77 8.17 -8.20
N ALA A 31 -11.79 7.92 -6.89
CA ALA A 31 -10.62 7.70 -6.07
C ALA A 31 -10.82 6.54 -5.09
N CYS A 32 -9.70 6.01 -4.59
CA CYS A 32 -9.69 4.92 -3.64
C CYS A 32 -10.37 5.34 -2.32
N PRO A 33 -11.28 4.52 -1.77
CA PRO A 33 -11.95 4.83 -0.50
C PRO A 33 -11.01 4.69 0.71
N ARG A 34 -9.85 4.06 0.55
CA ARG A 34 -8.90 3.87 1.65
C ARG A 34 -8.16 5.17 1.94
N VAL A 35 -8.24 5.62 3.19
CA VAL A 35 -7.62 6.87 3.67
C VAL A 35 -6.12 6.93 3.34
N TYR A 36 -5.37 5.86 3.64
CA TYR A 36 -3.93 5.79 3.39
C TYR A 36 -3.53 5.58 1.91
N CYS A 37 -4.49 5.51 0.99
CA CYS A 37 -4.19 5.62 -0.44
C CYS A 37 -4.16 7.07 -0.92
N GLY A 38 -4.51 8.05 -0.07
CA GLY A 38 -4.35 9.47 -0.41
C GLY A 38 -5.22 9.96 -1.56
N GLN A 39 -6.40 9.37 -1.75
CA GLN A 39 -7.25 9.60 -2.93
C GLN A 39 -6.61 9.17 -4.26
N ALA A 40 -5.82 8.08 -4.27
CA ALA A 40 -5.31 7.48 -5.50
C ALA A 40 -6.44 7.22 -6.51
N LYS A 41 -6.23 7.59 -7.78
CA LYS A 41 -7.18 7.37 -8.87
C LYS A 41 -7.40 5.87 -9.09
N VAL A 42 -8.61 5.49 -9.52
CA VAL A 42 -9.02 4.09 -9.69
C VAL A 42 -9.49 3.80 -11.11
N LEU A 43 -9.60 2.52 -11.46
CA LEU A 43 -10.13 2.08 -12.75
C LEU A 43 -11.36 1.18 -12.57
N PRO A 44 -12.35 1.26 -13.47
CA PRO A 44 -13.46 0.33 -13.47
C PRO A 44 -13.01 -1.06 -13.94
N VAL A 45 -13.40 -2.10 -13.22
CA VAL A 45 -13.11 -3.51 -13.55
C VAL A 45 -14.32 -4.40 -13.27
N GLY A 46 -14.33 -5.59 -13.85
CA GLY A 46 -15.23 -6.68 -13.45
C GLY A 46 -14.49 -7.74 -12.63
N CYS A 47 -15.19 -8.41 -11.72
CA CYS A 47 -14.66 -9.61 -11.05
C CYS A 47 -14.97 -10.91 -11.83
N SER A 48 -15.80 -10.82 -12.86
CA SER A 48 -16.14 -11.90 -13.78
C SER A 48 -16.38 -11.33 -15.17
N ASP A 49 -16.04 -12.10 -16.21
CA ASP A 49 -16.34 -11.79 -17.60
C ASP A 49 -17.71 -12.36 -18.05
N ILE A 50 -18.42 -13.05 -17.15
CA ILE A 50 -19.76 -13.60 -17.39
C ILE A 50 -20.81 -12.55 -16.97
N PRO A 51 -21.71 -12.10 -17.87
CA PRO A 51 -22.76 -11.15 -17.53
C PRO A 51 -23.70 -11.66 -16.41
N GLY A 52 -24.20 -10.73 -15.61
CA GLY A 52 -25.16 -10.98 -14.53
C GLY A 52 -24.55 -11.54 -13.25
N GLN A 53 -23.23 -11.74 -13.18
CA GLN A 53 -22.56 -12.26 -11.97
C GLN A 53 -22.35 -11.17 -10.92
N GLU A 54 -21.70 -10.07 -11.31
CA GLU A 54 -21.41 -8.96 -10.40
C GLU A 54 -21.44 -7.63 -11.13
N THR A 55 -21.74 -6.56 -10.39
CA THR A 55 -21.67 -5.19 -10.88
C THR A 55 -20.21 -4.75 -11.05
N VAL A 56 -20.01 -3.64 -11.77
CA VAL A 56 -18.70 -2.99 -11.89
C VAL A 56 -18.09 -2.67 -10.52
N LYS A 57 -16.77 -2.85 -10.43
CA LYS A 57 -15.93 -2.50 -9.28
C LYS A 57 -14.86 -1.50 -9.67
N LEU A 58 -14.17 -0.95 -8.66
CA LEU A 58 -13.09 0.00 -8.81
C LEU A 58 -11.80 -0.64 -8.30
N PHE A 59 -10.85 -0.88 -9.19
CA PHE A 59 -9.50 -1.34 -8.86
C PHE A 59 -8.62 -0.15 -8.49
N CYS A 60 -7.95 -0.24 -7.34
CA CYS A 60 -6.96 0.74 -6.90
C CYS A 60 -5.54 0.21 -7.13
N PRO A 61 -4.73 0.85 -8.01
CA PRO A 61 -3.34 0.46 -8.22
C PRO A 61 -2.43 0.76 -7.02
N SER A 62 -2.84 1.67 -6.12
CA SER A 62 -2.05 2.06 -4.95
C SER A 62 -2.04 0.98 -3.86
N CYS A 63 -3.18 0.34 -3.58
CA CYS A 63 -3.28 -0.72 -2.57
C CYS A 63 -3.57 -2.11 -3.14
N LEU A 64 -3.66 -2.24 -4.46
CA LEU A 64 -3.88 -3.50 -5.18
C LEU A 64 -5.16 -4.23 -4.74
N ASP A 65 -6.24 -3.48 -4.57
CA ASP A 65 -7.49 -3.97 -4.00
C ASP A 65 -8.70 -3.43 -4.78
N VAL A 66 -9.84 -4.10 -4.65
CA VAL A 66 -11.04 -3.87 -5.45
C VAL A 66 -12.20 -3.39 -4.55
N TYR A 67 -12.85 -2.30 -4.96
CA TYR A 67 -13.87 -1.63 -4.17
C TYR A 67 -15.19 -1.51 -4.93
N THR A 68 -16.31 -1.54 -4.19
CA THR A 68 -17.62 -1.21 -4.77
C THR A 68 -17.72 0.31 -4.97
N PRO A 69 -18.18 0.80 -6.14
CA PRO A 69 -18.41 2.23 -6.36
C PRO A 69 -19.38 2.79 -5.31
N PRO A 70 -19.09 3.95 -4.69
CA PRO A 70 -19.91 4.48 -3.60
C PRO A 70 -21.27 5.00 -4.08
N ASN A 71 -21.36 5.46 -5.33
CA ASN A 71 -22.60 5.98 -5.89
C ASN A 71 -23.48 4.82 -6.39
N SER A 72 -24.72 4.77 -5.87
CA SER A 72 -25.70 3.72 -6.19
C SER A 72 -26.06 3.63 -7.66
N ARG A 73 -25.87 4.69 -8.45
CA ARG A 73 -26.13 4.69 -9.91
C ARG A 73 -25.32 3.64 -10.67
N PHE A 74 -24.21 3.17 -10.11
CA PHE A 74 -23.34 2.17 -10.73
C PHE A 74 -23.71 0.73 -10.33
N GLN A 75 -24.65 0.54 -9.39
CA GLN A 75 -25.08 -0.79 -8.95
C GLN A 75 -25.89 -1.54 -10.02
N SER A 76 -26.34 -0.88 -11.09
CA SER A 76 -27.00 -1.53 -12.22
C SER A 76 -26.05 -1.77 -13.41
N VAL A 77 -24.78 -1.39 -13.30
CA VAL A 77 -23.79 -1.54 -14.38
C VAL A 77 -23.05 -2.85 -14.18
N ASP A 78 -23.14 -3.74 -15.17
CA ASP A 78 -22.48 -5.05 -15.15
C ASP A 78 -20.95 -4.92 -15.24
N GLY A 79 -20.24 -5.64 -14.36
CA GLY A 79 -18.77 -5.65 -14.34
C GLY A 79 -18.16 -6.33 -15.57
N ALA A 80 -18.87 -7.28 -16.18
CA ALA A 80 -18.42 -7.97 -17.40
C ALA A 80 -18.18 -6.99 -18.56
N PHE A 81 -18.82 -5.81 -18.56
CA PHE A 81 -18.62 -4.79 -19.60
C PHE A 81 -17.26 -4.09 -19.53
N PHE A 82 -16.51 -4.29 -18.45
CA PHE A 82 -15.12 -3.83 -18.28
C PHE A 82 -14.15 -5.02 -18.27
N GLY A 83 -14.62 -6.16 -17.76
CA GLY A 83 -13.87 -7.39 -17.72
C GLY A 83 -12.81 -7.43 -16.62
N THR A 84 -12.26 -8.63 -16.43
CA THR A 84 -11.30 -8.92 -15.35
C THR A 84 -9.88 -8.43 -15.65
N THR A 85 -9.52 -8.34 -16.94
CA THR A 85 -8.13 -8.11 -17.37
C THR A 85 -7.76 -6.64 -17.52
N PHE A 86 -8.73 -5.76 -17.81
CA PHE A 86 -8.48 -4.37 -18.20
C PHE A 86 -7.59 -3.60 -17.21
N GLY A 87 -7.84 -3.73 -15.89
CA GLY A 87 -7.07 -3.03 -14.87
C GLY A 87 -5.56 -3.34 -14.91
N CYS A 88 -5.19 -4.62 -14.96
CA CYS A 88 -3.79 -5.04 -15.03
C CYS A 88 -3.15 -4.63 -16.36
N LEU A 89 -3.85 -4.89 -17.48
CA LEU A 89 -3.35 -4.55 -18.81
C LEU A 89 -3.10 -3.05 -18.98
N PHE A 90 -3.94 -2.22 -18.38
CA PHE A 90 -3.80 -0.76 -18.41
C PHE A 90 -2.45 -0.31 -17.82
N PHE A 91 -2.11 -0.75 -16.61
CA PHE A 91 -0.84 -0.36 -15.98
C PHE A 91 0.39 -1.04 -16.59
N MET A 92 0.22 -2.20 -17.24
CA MET A 92 1.28 -2.78 -18.09
C MET A 92 1.52 -1.96 -19.36
N THR A 93 0.48 -1.32 -19.90
CA THR A 93 0.57 -0.49 -21.12
C THR A 93 1.14 0.90 -20.83
N PHE A 94 0.87 1.45 -19.65
CA PHE A 94 1.32 2.77 -19.21
C PHE A 94 2.19 2.70 -17.94
N PRO A 95 3.39 2.09 -18.01
CA PRO A 95 4.25 1.89 -16.83
C PRO A 95 4.76 3.21 -16.22
N GLU A 96 4.84 4.27 -17.03
CA GLU A 96 5.27 5.62 -16.64
C GLU A 96 4.21 6.40 -15.85
N LEU A 97 2.98 5.89 -15.81
CA LEU A 97 1.89 6.56 -15.13
C LEU A 97 2.08 6.44 -13.63
N ARG A 98 2.26 7.57 -12.95
CA ARG A 98 2.44 7.56 -11.49
C ARG A 98 1.19 7.06 -10.78
N VAL A 99 1.39 6.02 -9.98
CA VAL A 99 0.39 5.38 -9.15
C VAL A 99 0.50 5.95 -7.74
N GLY A 100 -0.64 6.23 -7.10
CA GLY A 100 -0.68 6.75 -5.73
C GLY A 100 -1.43 8.07 -5.60
N GLY A 101 -1.86 8.36 -4.37
CA GLY A 101 -2.45 9.63 -4.02
C GLY A 101 -1.44 10.55 -3.32
N ALA A 102 -1.90 11.72 -2.88
CA ALA A 102 -1.08 12.59 -2.03
C ALA A 102 -0.75 11.86 -0.72
N SER A 103 0.50 11.90 -0.26
CA SER A 103 0.88 11.31 1.03
C SER A 103 0.11 12.00 2.15
N ILE A 104 -0.83 11.29 2.78
CA ILE A 104 -1.55 11.79 3.95
C ILE A 104 -0.74 11.38 5.19
N SER A 105 0.00 12.32 5.77
CA SER A 105 0.58 12.19 7.10
C SER A 105 -0.54 12.29 8.16
N TYR A 106 -1.26 11.19 8.39
CA TYR A 106 -2.23 11.12 9.49
C TYR A 106 -1.60 10.46 10.72
N GLY A 107 -1.02 11.30 11.57
CA GLY A 107 -0.55 10.95 12.91
C GLY A 107 -0.32 12.23 13.72
N PRO A 108 -0.50 12.22 15.06
CA PRO A 108 -0.03 13.32 15.88
C PRO A 108 1.46 13.51 15.63
N THR A 109 1.89 14.75 15.41
CA THR A 109 3.33 15.07 15.39
C THR A 109 3.94 14.65 16.73
N PRO A 110 5.21 14.25 16.78
CA PRO A 110 5.88 13.91 18.05
C PRO A 110 5.76 15.00 19.13
N GLU A 111 5.49 16.24 18.71
CA GLU A 111 5.26 17.42 19.55
C GLU A 111 3.92 17.38 20.32
N GLN A 112 2.93 16.59 19.90
CA GLN A 112 1.61 16.51 20.56
C GLN A 112 1.50 15.37 21.59
N ILE A 113 2.57 14.59 21.78
CA ILE A 113 2.61 13.48 22.77
C ILE A 113 3.02 14.01 24.15
N SER A 114 3.66 15.19 24.25
CA SER A 114 4.08 15.77 25.53
C SER A 114 2.94 16.37 26.36
N ASP A 115 1.77 16.61 25.77
CA ASP A 115 0.69 17.35 26.43
C ASP A 115 -0.28 16.46 27.23
N PHE A 116 -0.10 15.13 27.19
CA PHE A 116 -0.87 14.17 27.99
C PHE A 116 -0.07 13.56 29.14
N ALA A 117 0.86 14.33 29.72
CA ALA A 117 1.35 14.03 31.06
C ALA A 117 0.23 14.28 32.08
N PRO A 118 -0.17 13.29 32.91
CA PRO A 118 -1.15 13.52 33.96
C PRO A 118 -0.54 14.49 34.97
N THR A 119 -1.11 15.70 35.06
CA THR A 119 -0.77 16.67 36.08
C THR A 119 -1.40 16.21 37.40
N THR A 120 -0.68 15.39 38.16
CA THR A 120 -1.08 15.06 39.53
C THR A 120 -0.36 15.99 40.49
N THR A 121 -0.98 17.13 40.78
CA THR A 121 -0.65 17.94 41.96
C THR A 121 -1.03 17.16 43.22
N HIS A 122 -0.08 16.51 43.87
CA HIS A 122 -0.24 16.09 45.27
C HIS A 122 1.06 16.26 46.07
N ARG A 123 1.11 17.41 46.76
CA ARG A 123 1.50 17.64 48.16
C ARG A 123 2.55 16.67 48.76
N LYS A 124 3.71 17.25 49.13
CA LYS A 124 4.72 16.71 50.06
C LYS A 124 4.07 15.89 51.20
N ARG A 125 4.34 14.58 51.23
CA ARG A 125 4.41 13.80 52.47
C ARG A 125 5.73 13.05 52.50
N ARG A 126 6.50 13.36 53.54
CA ARG A 126 7.76 12.74 53.90
C ARG A 126 7.43 11.46 54.66
N SER A 127 7.96 10.33 54.23
CA SER A 127 8.14 9.14 55.07
C SER A 127 9.34 8.35 54.59
N SER A 128 10.22 8.10 55.54
CA SER A 128 11.54 7.48 55.45
C SER A 128 11.50 5.98 55.12
N LEU A 129 12.70 5.42 54.90
CA LEU A 129 13.10 4.01 54.79
C LEU A 129 13.03 3.48 53.33
N THR A 130 14.08 2.98 52.68
CA THR A 130 15.45 2.58 53.02
C THR A 130 16.29 2.64 51.74
N ASN A 131 17.51 3.16 51.84
CA ASN A 131 18.49 3.11 50.76
C ASN A 131 18.95 1.66 50.55
N VAL A 132 18.83 1.15 49.33
CA VAL A 132 19.73 0.13 48.82
C VAL A 132 20.39 0.73 47.59
N SER A 133 21.66 1.07 47.77
CA SER A 133 22.58 1.40 46.70
C SER A 133 22.87 0.15 45.89
N ASP A 134 22.47 0.13 44.63
CA ASP A 134 23.16 -0.71 43.64
C ASP A 134 23.50 0.10 42.39
N THR A 135 24.81 0.26 42.26
CA THR A 135 25.61 0.75 41.18
C THR A 135 25.27 0.03 39.87
N PHE A 136 24.65 0.73 38.91
CA PHE A 136 24.81 0.40 37.49
C PHE A 136 24.93 1.69 36.68
N ASN A 137 26.18 2.16 36.60
CA ASN A 137 26.66 2.92 35.46
C ASN A 137 26.46 2.06 34.21
N SER A 138 25.48 2.40 33.38
CA SER A 138 25.47 2.08 31.95
C SER A 138 24.45 3.00 31.28
N ALA A 139 24.96 4.05 30.64
CA ALA A 139 24.21 4.75 29.61
C ALA A 139 23.70 3.73 28.58
N PRO A 140 22.46 3.82 28.10
CA PRO A 140 22.02 2.95 27.02
C PRO A 140 22.91 3.21 25.80
N PRO A 141 23.35 2.16 25.08
CA PRO A 141 24.15 2.35 23.88
C PRO A 141 23.33 3.17 22.88
N ILE A 142 23.99 4.16 22.28
CA ILE A 142 23.49 4.92 21.14
C ILE A 142 22.89 3.91 20.17
N ALA A 143 21.56 3.95 20.02
CA ALA A 143 20.85 3.10 19.08
C ALA A 143 21.55 3.24 17.71
N ALA A 144 21.99 2.11 17.17
CA ALA A 144 22.63 2.04 15.87
C ALA A 144 21.82 2.89 14.88
N GLN A 145 22.44 3.94 14.37
CA GLN A 145 21.92 4.69 13.23
C GLN A 145 21.58 3.66 12.15
N PRO A 146 20.35 3.66 11.59
CA PRO A 146 20.05 2.77 10.48
C PRO A 146 21.06 3.08 9.38
N SER A 147 21.84 2.07 8.99
CA SER A 147 22.68 2.14 7.80
C SER A 147 21.85 2.70 6.64
N PRO A 148 22.39 3.64 5.83
CA PRO A 148 21.64 4.19 4.72
C PRO A 148 21.14 3.03 3.85
N LEU A 149 19.83 2.99 3.63
CA LEU A 149 19.20 1.96 2.82
C LEU A 149 19.87 1.96 1.43
N PRO A 150 20.10 0.79 0.82
CA PRO A 150 20.69 0.72 -0.50
C PRO A 150 19.85 1.49 -1.52
N THR A 151 20.52 2.08 -2.50
CA THR A 151 19.88 2.79 -3.62
C THR A 151 18.88 1.84 -4.29
N GLN A 152 17.61 2.22 -4.26
CA GLN A 152 16.55 1.43 -4.86
C GLN A 152 16.64 1.50 -6.40
N PRO A 153 16.37 0.40 -7.12
CA PRO A 153 16.32 0.40 -8.57
C PRO A 153 15.15 1.26 -9.05
N ALA A 154 15.35 2.02 -10.12
CA ALA A 154 14.27 2.82 -10.71
C ALA A 154 13.14 1.93 -11.27
N THR A 155 13.51 0.74 -11.77
CA THR A 155 12.60 -0.24 -12.35
C THR A 155 12.88 -1.64 -11.81
N ILE A 156 11.83 -2.40 -11.50
CA ILE A 156 11.90 -3.80 -11.09
C ILE A 156 11.00 -4.61 -12.02
N ASN A 157 11.53 -5.63 -12.68
CA ASN A 157 10.80 -6.47 -13.65
C ASN A 157 10.03 -5.66 -14.72
N GLY A 158 10.59 -4.52 -15.16
CA GLY A 158 9.95 -3.64 -16.16
C GLY A 158 8.88 -2.69 -15.62
N PHE A 159 8.63 -2.68 -14.30
CA PHE A 159 7.74 -1.73 -13.64
C PHE A 159 8.53 -0.67 -12.89
N ALA A 160 8.07 0.58 -12.90
CA ALA A 160 8.65 1.63 -12.06
C ALA A 160 8.51 1.23 -10.57
N ALA A 161 9.63 1.18 -9.85
CA ALA A 161 9.64 0.72 -8.46
C ALA A 161 8.79 1.62 -7.54
N GLU A 162 8.72 2.92 -7.87
CA GLU A 162 7.85 3.89 -7.19
C GLU A 162 6.35 3.57 -7.32
N ASN A 163 5.93 2.88 -8.39
CA ASN A 163 4.55 2.51 -8.64
C ASN A 163 4.14 1.18 -7.97
N MET A 164 5.09 0.45 -7.38
CA MET A 164 4.80 -0.82 -6.73
C MET A 164 4.03 -0.59 -5.43
N ALA A 165 2.71 -0.76 -5.45
CA ALA A 165 1.83 -0.71 -4.27
C ALA A 165 2.14 0.45 -3.28
N PRO A 166 2.15 1.72 -3.73
CA PRO A 166 2.55 2.86 -2.90
C PRO A 166 1.64 3.12 -1.68
N GLY A 167 0.44 2.54 -1.66
CA GLY A 167 -0.52 2.60 -0.54
C GLY A 167 -0.39 1.42 0.44
N LEU A 168 0.64 0.59 0.33
CA LEU A 168 0.95 -0.50 1.27
C LEU A 168 2.21 -0.17 2.08
N GLY A 169 2.49 -0.97 3.11
CA GLY A 169 3.68 -0.83 3.96
C GLY A 169 3.45 -0.05 5.25
N LYS A 170 4.53 0.06 6.04
CA LYS A 170 4.51 0.48 7.45
C LYS A 170 3.82 1.83 7.71
N SER A 171 3.93 2.80 6.81
CA SER A 171 3.31 4.12 6.95
C SER A 171 1.82 4.16 6.61
N ASN A 172 1.31 3.15 5.88
CA ASN A 172 -0.04 3.14 5.32
C ASN A 172 -0.98 2.15 6.03
N ILE A 173 -0.55 1.58 7.16
CA ILE A 173 -1.35 0.63 7.95
C ILE A 173 -2.04 1.39 9.08
N TYR A 174 -3.37 1.29 9.13
CA TYR A 174 -4.16 1.86 10.22
C TYR A 174 -3.82 1.20 11.56
N GLU A 175 -3.48 2.01 12.56
CA GLU A 175 -3.21 1.56 13.92
C GLU A 175 -4.40 1.89 14.83
N PRO A 176 -5.24 0.91 15.21
CA PRO A 176 -6.42 1.17 16.03
C PRO A 176 -6.03 1.61 17.44
N ARG A 177 -6.66 2.69 17.92
CA ARG A 177 -6.47 3.25 19.26
C ARG A 177 -7.81 3.48 19.95
N ILE A 178 -7.85 3.25 21.25
CA ILE A 178 -9.00 3.51 22.13
C ILE A 178 -8.48 4.32 23.32
N TYR A 179 -9.04 5.50 23.55
CA TYR A 179 -8.55 6.46 24.56
C TYR A 179 -7.03 6.76 24.45
N GLY A 180 -6.50 6.78 23.23
CA GLY A 180 -5.06 7.01 22.97
C GLY A 180 -4.17 5.77 23.07
N PHE A 181 -4.65 4.68 23.67
CA PHE A 181 -3.92 3.43 23.81
C PHE A 181 -4.10 2.54 22.59
N ARG A 182 -3.01 1.90 22.16
CA ARG A 182 -3.03 0.92 21.06
C ARG A 182 -3.89 -0.28 21.46
N VAL A 183 -4.76 -0.71 20.55
CA VAL A 183 -5.50 -1.95 20.75
C VAL A 183 -4.53 -3.13 20.61
N SER A 184 -4.52 -4.01 21.60
CA SER A 184 -3.69 -5.23 21.59
C SER A 184 -3.98 -6.11 20.38
N GLU A 185 -2.95 -6.71 19.80
CA GLU A 185 -3.07 -7.68 18.70
C GLU A 185 -3.83 -8.93 19.13
N PHE A 186 -3.79 -9.29 20.41
CA PHE A 186 -4.54 -10.43 20.95
C PHE A 186 -6.03 -10.13 21.18
N ALA A 187 -6.44 -8.86 21.20
CA ALA A 187 -7.83 -8.49 21.40
C ALA A 187 -8.70 -8.97 20.24
N LYS A 188 -9.97 -9.28 20.52
CA LYS A 188 -10.96 -9.69 19.48
C LYS A 188 -11.14 -8.60 18.41
N SER A 189 -11.16 -7.35 18.82
CA SER A 189 -11.21 -6.16 17.95
C SER A 189 -9.82 -5.62 17.59
N GLY A 190 -8.76 -6.41 17.82
CA GLY A 190 -7.40 -6.03 17.47
C GLY A 190 -7.20 -5.97 15.95
N PRO A 191 -6.09 -5.36 15.50
CA PRO A 191 -5.73 -5.35 14.10
C PRO A 191 -5.55 -6.79 13.59
N ARG A 192 -6.30 -7.16 12.54
CA ARG A 192 -6.26 -8.48 11.89
C ARG A 192 -5.72 -8.36 10.48
N MET A 193 -5.13 -9.45 9.99
CA MET A 193 -4.66 -9.57 8.61
C MET A 193 -3.71 -8.43 8.18
N LYS A 194 -2.84 -7.98 9.10
CA LYS A 194 -1.87 -6.92 8.82
C LYS A 194 -0.95 -7.28 7.65
N TRP A 195 -0.62 -8.56 7.52
CA TRP A 195 0.16 -9.15 6.43
C TRP A 195 -0.38 -8.83 5.03
N LEU A 196 -1.72 -8.72 4.86
CA LEU A 196 -2.31 -8.31 3.58
C LEU A 196 -1.93 -6.88 3.16
N ARG A 197 -1.41 -6.09 4.08
CA ARG A 197 -1.04 -4.68 3.87
C ARG A 197 0.44 -4.43 4.08
N GLU A 198 1.21 -5.48 4.34
CA GLU A 198 2.66 -5.40 4.48
C GLU A 198 3.31 -5.22 3.10
N LYS A 199 4.38 -4.43 3.09
CA LYS A 199 5.23 -4.19 1.93
C LYS A 199 6.65 -4.03 2.47
N PRO A 200 7.65 -4.73 1.91
CA PRO A 200 9.05 -4.56 2.29
C PRO A 200 9.48 -3.10 2.20
N VAL A 201 10.37 -2.70 3.10
CA VAL A 201 10.97 -1.34 3.08
C VAL A 201 11.99 -1.24 1.96
N ASP A 202 12.76 -2.31 1.74
CA ASP A 202 13.70 -2.46 0.62
C ASP A 202 13.01 -3.26 -0.50
N LEU A 203 12.82 -2.64 -1.66
CA LEU A 203 12.19 -3.31 -2.81
C LEU A 203 13.15 -4.27 -3.51
N ASN A 204 14.46 -4.19 -3.27
CA ASN A 204 15.44 -5.14 -3.81
C ASN A 204 15.16 -6.59 -3.36
N GLU A 205 14.47 -6.77 -2.22
CA GLU A 205 14.03 -8.08 -1.74
C GLU A 205 13.00 -8.73 -2.68
N LEU A 206 12.31 -7.93 -3.50
CA LEU A 206 11.32 -8.41 -4.48
C LEU A 206 11.92 -8.69 -5.87
N ASP A 207 13.21 -8.37 -6.11
CA ASP A 207 13.85 -8.62 -7.39
C ASP A 207 14.31 -10.09 -7.50
N GLU A 208 13.36 -10.94 -7.86
CA GLU A 208 13.58 -12.39 -8.05
C GLU A 208 14.67 -12.69 -9.09
N VAL A 209 14.79 -11.87 -10.14
CA VAL A 209 15.79 -12.06 -11.19
C VAL A 209 17.19 -11.83 -10.62
N ALA A 210 17.39 -10.75 -9.87
CA ALA A 210 18.66 -10.47 -9.21
C ALA A 210 19.00 -11.51 -8.13
N ILE A 211 18.00 -12.04 -7.42
CA ILE A 211 18.18 -13.14 -6.45
C ILE A 211 18.65 -14.41 -7.18
N TRP A 212 17.98 -14.78 -8.27
CA TRP A 212 18.34 -15.95 -9.07
C TRP A 212 19.76 -15.84 -9.65
N GLN A 213 20.10 -14.70 -10.26
CA GLN A 213 21.41 -14.46 -10.85
C GLN A 213 22.55 -14.58 -9.83
N ARG A 214 22.34 -14.08 -8.61
CA ARG A 214 23.30 -14.21 -7.50
C ARG A 214 23.48 -15.66 -7.04
N GLY A 215 22.41 -16.47 -7.12
CA GLY A 215 22.41 -17.88 -6.70
C GLY A 215 22.98 -18.86 -7.73
N THR A 216 23.02 -18.51 -9.01
CA THR A 216 23.56 -19.39 -10.06
C THR A 216 25.07 -19.22 -10.25
N PRO A 217 25.89 -20.26 -9.99
CA PRO A 217 27.30 -20.21 -10.34
C PRO A 217 27.46 -20.18 -11.86
N VAL A 218 28.08 -19.11 -12.37
CA VAL A 218 28.47 -19.01 -13.78
C VAL A 218 29.43 -20.15 -14.10
N LYS A 219 28.98 -21.14 -14.88
CA LYS A 219 29.89 -22.14 -15.48
C LYS A 219 30.81 -21.39 -16.43
N ARG A 220 32.00 -20.99 -15.97
CA ARG A 220 33.06 -20.47 -16.85
C ARG A 220 33.31 -21.54 -17.91
N GLY A 221 32.95 -21.22 -19.16
CA GLY A 221 33.24 -22.07 -20.30
C GLY A 221 34.74 -22.34 -20.33
N LYS A 222 35.10 -23.62 -20.22
CA LYS A 222 36.47 -24.08 -20.41
C LYS A 222 36.78 -23.88 -21.89
N THR A 223 37.56 -22.87 -22.22
CA THR A 223 38.16 -22.72 -23.56
C THR A 223 38.99 -23.98 -23.81
N MET A 224 38.54 -24.81 -24.75
CA MET A 224 39.33 -25.92 -25.29
C MET A 224 40.42 -25.30 -26.17
N ASN A 225 41.64 -25.29 -25.64
CA ASN A 225 42.88 -25.21 -26.42
C ASN A 225 43.38 -26.64 -26.67
#